data_AF-A0A962CH26-F1
#
_entry.id   AF-A0A962CH26-F1
#
_cell.length_a   1.000
_cell.length_b   1.000
_cell.length_c   1.000
_cell.angle_alpha   90.00
_cell.angle_beta   90.00
_cell.angle_gamma   90.00
#
_symmetry.space_group_name_H-M   'P 1'
#
loop_
_entity.id
_entity.type
_entity.pdbx_description
1 polymer ?
#
loop_
_entity_poly.entity_id
_entity_poly.type
_entity_poly.pdbx_seq_one_letter_code
_entity_poly.pdbx_strand_id
1 'polypeptide(L)'
;MSEDILRADKRLRTLTLIVLAIAVVLALLGMAWFRHWLQDIGNLPGTDLLIVRLRHMIALAVTGSGVCLALLAWYSARVGSRAIRAQQWPLPGARVIRDTPYRRGPAAIRLGRQLQAGSIVLLVLALATAAISWRMLAQT
;
A
#
# COMPACT_ATOMS: atom_id res chain seq x y z
N MET A 1 2.33 -37.31 -10.78
CA MET A 1 1.32 -36.33 -10.33
C MET A 1 1.51 -35.08 -11.16
N SER A 2 0.62 -34.81 -12.11
CA SER A 2 0.69 -33.61 -12.94
C SER A 2 0.51 -32.38 -12.05
N GLU A 3 1.56 -31.58 -11.89
CA GLU A 3 1.46 -30.28 -11.24
C GLU A 3 0.60 -29.38 -12.12
N ASP A 4 -0.67 -29.20 -11.74
CA ASP A 4 -1.48 -28.18 -12.38
C ASP A 4 -0.84 -26.82 -12.07
N ILE A 5 -0.35 -26.14 -13.11
CA ILE A 5 0.23 -24.81 -13.03
C ILE A 5 -0.78 -23.84 -13.62
N LEU A 6 -1.20 -22.84 -12.83
CA LEU A 6 -1.98 -21.74 -13.37
C LEU A 6 -1.05 -20.81 -14.15
N ARG A 7 -1.26 -20.74 -15.47
CA ARG A 7 -0.48 -19.88 -16.38
C ARG A 7 -0.73 -18.40 -16.11
N ALA A 8 0.33 -17.62 -16.21
CA ALA A 8 0.29 -16.17 -16.06
C ALA A 8 -0.60 -15.48 -17.10
N ASP A 9 -1.42 -14.53 -16.66
CA ASP A 9 -2.18 -13.64 -17.53
C ASP A 9 -1.32 -12.41 -17.87
N LYS A 10 -0.92 -12.32 -19.15
CA LYS A 10 -0.08 -11.23 -19.67
C LYS A 10 -0.75 -9.86 -19.55
N ARG A 11 -2.08 -9.78 -19.62
CA ARG A 11 -2.82 -8.51 -19.53
C ARG A 11 -2.74 -7.91 -18.13
N LEU A 12 -2.81 -8.76 -17.10
CA LEU A 12 -2.70 -8.33 -15.71
C LEU A 12 -1.29 -7.78 -15.41
N ARG A 13 -0.25 -8.41 -15.97
CA ARG A 13 1.13 -7.96 -15.83
C ARG A 13 1.34 -6.57 -16.43
N THR A 14 0.79 -6.30 -17.62
CA THR A 14 0.90 -5.00 -18.28
C THR A 14 0.15 -3.91 -17.49
N LEU A 15 -1.06 -4.20 -17.00
CA LEU A 15 -1.80 -3.26 -16.15
C LEU A 15 -1.05 -2.92 -14.86
N THR A 16 -0.49 -3.92 -14.16
CA THR A 16 0.29 -3.68 -12.95
C THR A 16 1.52 -2.82 -13.23
N LEU A 17 2.22 -3.06 -14.35
CA LEU A 17 3.36 -2.24 -14.75
C LEU A 17 2.96 -0.81 -15.08
N ILE A 18 1.85 -0.60 -15.79
CA ILE A 18 1.33 0.74 -16.11
C ILE A 18 0.96 1.49 -14.83
N VAL A 19 0.22 0.85 -13.92
CA VAL A 19 -0.17 1.47 -12.64
C VAL A 19 1.07 1.81 -11.80
N LEU A 20 2.07 0.93 -11.76
CA LEU A 20 3.32 1.19 -11.05
C LEU A 20 4.11 2.35 -11.70
N ALA A 21 4.20 2.38 -13.03
CA ALA A 21 4.87 3.46 -13.75
C ALA A 21 4.19 4.81 -13.49
N ILE A 22 2.86 4.86 -13.54
CA ILE A 22 2.08 6.06 -13.23
C ILE A 22 2.30 6.49 -11.77
N ALA A 23 2.27 5.54 -10.83
CA ALA A 23 2.51 5.83 -9.42
C ALA A 23 3.91 6.43 -9.19
N VAL A 24 4.94 5.90 -9.86
CA VAL A 24 6.31 6.44 -9.79
C VAL A 24 6.38 7.84 -10.39
N VAL A 25 5.78 8.08 -11.55
CA VAL A 25 5.75 9.41 -12.19
C VAL A 25 5.05 10.43 -11.29
N LEU A 26 3.90 10.07 -10.71
CA LEU A 26 3.18 10.94 -9.78
C LEU A 26 3.98 11.22 -8.51
N ALA A 27 4.67 10.22 -7.97
CA ALA A 27 5.54 10.40 -6.81
C ALA A 27 6.71 11.36 -7.11
N LEU A 28 7.35 11.21 -8.27
CA LEU A 28 8.44 12.11 -8.70
C LEU A 28 7.95 13.54 -8.94
N LEU A 29 6.80 13.71 -9.58
CA LEU A 29 6.17 15.02 -9.79
C LEU A 29 5.80 15.68 -8.46
N GLY A 30 5.20 14.93 -7.53
CA GLY A 30 4.88 15.41 -6.18
C GLY A 30 6.13 15.82 -5.41
N MET A 31 7.21 15.03 -5.51
CA MET A 31 8.51 15.36 -4.90
C MET A 31 9.13 16.63 -5.48
N ALA A 32 9.12 16.77 -6.81
CA ALA A 32 9.66 17.94 -7.50
C ALA A 32 8.87 19.20 -7.16
N TRP A 33 7.55 19.12 -7.17
CA TRP A 33 6.64 20.21 -6.77
C TRP A 33 6.87 20.61 -5.31
N PHE A 34 6.97 19.63 -4.41
CA PHE A 34 7.24 19.88 -2.99
C PHE A 34 8.57 20.60 -2.80
N ARG A 35 9.62 20.17 -3.51
CA ARG A 35 10.95 20.77 -3.43
C ARG A 35 10.96 22.21 -3.94
N HIS A 36 10.27 22.48 -5.05
CA HIS A 36 10.15 23.82 -5.62
C HIS A 36 9.41 24.76 -4.67
N TRP A 37 8.27 24.32 -4.14
CA TRP A 37 7.49 25.07 -3.16
C TRP A 37 8.27 25.37 -1.87
N LEU A 38 9.11 24.43 -1.40
CA LEU A 38 9.96 24.63 -0.22
C LEU A 38 11.02 25.70 -0.45
N GLN A 39 11.56 25.79 -1.67
CA GLN A 39 12.53 26.80 -2.06
C GLN A 39 11.89 28.19 -2.16
N ASP A 40 10.68 28.29 -2.70
CA ASP A 40 9.95 29.56 -2.78
C ASP A 40 9.59 30.11 -1.39
N ILE A 41 9.24 29.21 -0.46
CA ILE A 41 8.84 29.59 0.89
C ILE A 41 10.03 29.89 1.80
N GLY A 42 11.18 29.24 1.61
CA GLY A 42 12.41 29.52 2.38
C GLY A 42 12.94 30.96 2.23
N ASN A 43 12.45 31.71 1.24
CA ASN A 43 12.84 33.09 0.99
C ASN A 43 11.89 34.13 1.62
N LEU A 44 10.78 33.73 2.27
CA LEU A 44 9.86 34.67 2.92
C LEU A 44 10.23 34.91 4.40
N PRO A 45 10.31 36.18 4.86
CA PRO A 45 10.55 36.50 6.26
C PRO A 45 9.29 36.23 7.10
N GLY A 46 9.30 35.18 7.92
CA GLY A 46 8.18 34.81 8.81
C GLY A 46 8.18 33.33 9.19
N THR A 47 9.06 32.93 10.11
CA THR A 47 9.36 31.53 10.47
C THR A 47 8.16 30.77 11.05
N ASP A 48 7.25 31.44 11.75
CA ASP A 48 6.14 30.78 12.47
C ASP A 48 5.00 30.31 11.56
N LEU A 49 4.61 31.10 10.56
CA LEU A 49 3.62 30.68 9.56
C LEU A 49 4.14 29.52 8.69
N LEU A 50 5.45 29.49 8.46
CA LEU A 50 6.14 28.42 7.72
C LEU A 50 5.96 27.07 8.42
N ILE A 51 6.23 27.03 9.72
CA ILE A 51 6.18 25.81 10.54
C ILE A 51 4.76 25.24 10.54
N VAL A 52 3.74 26.08 10.72
CA VAL A 52 2.33 25.65 10.73
C VAL A 52 1.91 25.06 9.37
N ARG A 53 2.32 25.68 8.27
CA ARG A 53 1.95 25.24 6.91
C ARG A 53 2.70 23.96 6.50
N LEU A 54 3.98 23.85 6.85
CA LEU A 54 4.77 22.63 6.64
C LEU A 54 4.17 21.46 7.43
N ARG A 55 3.78 21.70 8.69
CA ARG A 55 3.20 20.68 9.56
C ARG A 55 1.85 20.18 9.02
N HIS A 56 1.01 21.08 8.51
CA HIS A 56 -0.25 20.70 7.83
C HIS A 56 -0.01 19.82 6.59
N MET A 57 0.96 20.14 5.75
CA MET A 57 1.27 19.32 4.57
C MET A 57 1.85 17.96 4.94
N ILE A 58 2.75 17.90 5.92
CA ILE A 58 3.28 16.64 6.45
C ILE A 58 2.13 15.80 7.02
N ALA A 59 1.24 16.39 7.82
CA ALA A 59 0.07 15.71 8.35
C ALA A 59 -0.82 15.14 7.23
N LEU A 60 -1.05 15.90 6.14
CA LEU A 60 -1.85 15.45 5.00
C LEU A 60 -1.16 14.29 4.25
N ALA A 61 0.15 14.38 4.03
CA ALA A 61 0.94 13.32 3.39
C ALA A 61 1.00 12.03 4.25
N VAL A 62 1.17 12.17 5.56
CA VAL A 62 1.15 11.04 6.52
C VAL A 62 -0.23 10.40 6.57
N THR A 63 -1.29 11.21 6.55
CA THR A 63 -2.68 10.72 6.50
C THR A 63 -2.94 9.95 5.21
N GLY A 64 -2.51 10.48 4.05
CA GLY A 64 -2.63 9.78 2.77
C GLY A 64 -1.89 8.45 2.76
N SER A 65 -0.68 8.41 3.34
CA SER A 65 0.10 7.18 3.50
C SER A 65 -0.61 6.17 4.39
N GLY A 66 -1.21 6.62 5.50
CA GLY A 66 -2.01 5.77 6.40
C GLY A 66 -3.23 5.16 5.72
N VAL A 67 -3.94 5.92 4.89
CA VAL A 67 -5.07 5.41 4.09
C VAL A 67 -4.60 4.34 3.10
N CYS A 68 -3.49 4.56 2.39
CA CYS A 68 -2.91 3.57 1.49
C CYS A 68 -2.55 2.27 2.21
N LEU A 69 -1.94 2.36 3.40
CA LEU A 69 -1.63 1.20 4.25
C LEU A 69 -2.90 0.47 4.71
N ALA A 70 -3.94 1.20 5.12
CA ALA A 70 -5.22 0.62 5.53
C ALA A 70 -5.92 -0.13 4.38
N LEU A 71 -5.92 0.45 3.17
CA LEU A 71 -6.47 -0.20 1.98
C LEU A 71 -5.69 -1.48 1.64
N LEU A 72 -4.36 -1.45 1.72
CA LEU A 72 -3.52 -2.61 1.47
C LEU A 72 -3.73 -3.69 2.54
N ALA A 73 -3.87 -3.30 3.80
CA ALA A 73 -4.20 -4.20 4.90
C ALA A 73 -5.54 -4.91 4.65
N TRP A 74 -6.58 -4.14 4.32
CA TRP A 74 -7.91 -4.69 4.02
C TRP A 74 -7.89 -5.64 2.83
N TYR A 75 -7.20 -5.27 1.75
CA TYR A 75 -7.03 -6.14 0.58
C TYR A 75 -6.32 -7.45 0.96
N SER A 76 -5.20 -7.37 1.68
CA SER A 76 -4.43 -8.55 2.13
C SER A 76 -5.26 -9.46 3.04
N ALA A 77 -5.99 -8.87 3.99
CA ALA A 77 -6.90 -9.60 4.88
C ALA A 77 -8.01 -10.32 4.10
N ARG A 78 -8.61 -9.63 3.11
CA ARG A 78 -9.67 -10.18 2.26
C ARG A 78 -9.16 -11.33 1.39
N VAL A 79 -8.00 -11.18 0.77
CA VAL A 79 -7.37 -12.22 -0.05
C VAL A 79 -6.97 -13.42 0.81
N GLY A 80 -6.31 -13.20 1.96
CA GLY A 80 -5.92 -14.25 2.89
C GLY A 80 -7.13 -15.03 3.41
N SER A 81 -8.21 -14.34 3.78
CA SER A 81 -9.45 -14.97 4.26
C SER A 81 -10.17 -15.78 3.19
N ARG A 82 -10.12 -15.33 1.93
CA ARG A 82 -10.66 -16.10 0.80
C ARG A 82 -9.77 -17.33 0.50
N ALA A 83 -8.45 -17.20 0.59
CA ALA A 83 -7.52 -18.32 0.37
C ALA A 83 -7.68 -19.42 1.42
N ILE A 84 -7.91 -19.05 2.69
CA ILE A 84 -8.21 -20.00 3.77
C ILE A 84 -9.55 -20.69 3.53
N ARG A 85 -10.60 -19.93 3.18
CA ARG A 85 -11.94 -20.49 2.91
C ARG A 85 -11.96 -21.43 1.70
N ALA A 86 -11.26 -21.06 0.64
CA ALA A 86 -11.15 -21.90 -0.56
C ALA A 86 -10.15 -23.07 -0.38
N GLN A 87 -9.34 -23.05 0.69
CA GLN A 87 -8.21 -23.97 0.92
C GLN A 87 -7.33 -24.20 -0.32
N GLN A 88 -7.24 -23.17 -1.15
CA GLN A 88 -6.60 -23.23 -2.46
C GLN A 88 -5.89 -21.91 -2.75
N TRP A 89 -4.67 -22.03 -3.24
CA TRP A 89 -3.87 -20.94 -3.74
C TRP A 89 -3.30 -21.33 -5.10
N PRO A 90 -3.41 -20.53 -6.17
CA PRO A 90 -4.16 -19.27 -6.26
C PRO A 90 -5.67 -19.46 -6.10
N LEU A 91 -6.38 -18.38 -5.76
CA LEU A 91 -7.84 -18.36 -5.59
C LEU A 91 -8.54 -18.87 -6.87
N PRO A 92 -9.69 -19.58 -6.75
CA PRO A 92 -10.45 -20.02 -7.91
C PRO A 92 -10.87 -18.83 -8.77
N GLY A 93 -10.55 -18.88 -10.07
CA GLY A 93 -10.79 -17.78 -11.02
C GLY A 93 -9.81 -16.60 -10.92
N ALA A 94 -8.79 -16.67 -10.07
CA ALA A 94 -7.79 -15.62 -9.99
C ALA A 94 -6.88 -15.59 -11.22
N ARG A 95 -6.48 -14.39 -11.62
CA ARG A 95 -5.46 -14.17 -12.64
C ARG A 95 -4.12 -13.95 -11.94
N VAL A 96 -3.10 -14.70 -12.34
CA VAL A 96 -1.77 -14.62 -11.74
C VAL A 96 -0.80 -13.92 -12.69
N ILE A 97 0.15 -13.17 -12.13
CA ILE A 97 1.15 -12.40 -12.90
C ILE A 97 2.35 -13.29 -13.30
N ARG A 98 2.58 -14.36 -12.53
CA ARG A 98 3.61 -15.38 -12.78
C ARG A 98 2.96 -16.76 -12.69
N ASP A 99 3.54 -17.72 -13.40
CA ASP A 99 3.12 -19.11 -13.32
C ASP A 99 3.16 -19.55 -11.86
N THR A 100 2.00 -19.91 -11.33
CA THR A 100 1.84 -20.22 -9.90
C THR A 100 1.34 -21.65 -9.78
N PRO A 101 2.07 -22.54 -9.08
CA PRO A 101 1.59 -23.90 -8.87
C PRO A 101 0.34 -23.89 -8.00
N TYR A 102 -0.64 -24.73 -8.32
CA TYR A 102 -1.80 -24.92 -7.45
C TYR A 102 -1.38 -25.60 -6.15
N ARG A 103 -1.47 -24.87 -5.04
CA ARG A 103 -1.32 -25.38 -3.68
C ARG A 103 -2.70 -25.58 -3.09
N ARG A 104 -3.00 -26.79 -2.61
CA ARG A 104 -4.27 -27.12 -1.93
C ARG A 104 -4.01 -27.54 -0.48
N GLY A 105 -5.03 -27.38 0.37
CA GLY A 105 -5.01 -27.85 1.75
C GLY A 105 -4.07 -27.06 2.67
N PRO A 106 -3.28 -27.70 3.55
CA PRO A 106 -2.52 -27.02 4.61
C PRO A 106 -1.52 -25.97 4.10
N ALA A 107 -0.96 -26.16 2.90
CA ALA A 107 -0.04 -25.20 2.29
C ALA A 107 -0.74 -23.90 1.87
N ALA A 108 -1.97 -23.98 1.36
CA ALA A 108 -2.77 -22.81 1.00
C ALA A 108 -3.21 -22.02 2.24
N ILE A 109 -3.59 -22.73 3.31
CA ILE A 109 -3.96 -22.11 4.59
C ILE A 109 -2.79 -21.36 5.21
N ARG A 110 -1.56 -21.92 5.16
CA ARG A 110 -0.35 -21.23 5.65
C ARG A 110 -0.09 -19.92 4.91
N LEU A 111 -0.21 -19.91 3.58
CA LEU A 111 -0.10 -18.69 2.77
C LEU A 111 -1.18 -17.66 3.13
N GLY A 112 -2.44 -18.11 3.30
CA GLY A 112 -3.53 -17.24 3.72
C GLY A 112 -3.30 -16.62 5.10
N ARG A 113 -2.74 -17.38 6.05
CA ARG A 113 -2.35 -16.88 7.38
C ARG A 113 -1.20 -15.90 7.32
N GLN A 114 -0.19 -16.12 6.46
CA GLN A 114 0.90 -15.16 6.26
C GLN A 114 0.37 -13.83 5.71
N LEU A 115 -0.59 -13.86 4.78
CA LEU A 115 -1.26 -12.65 4.28
C LEU A 115 -2.08 -11.93 5.36
N GLN A 116 -2.74 -12.69 6.23
CA GLN A 116 -3.44 -12.11 7.39
C GLN A 116 -2.46 -11.49 8.40
N ALA A 117 -1.35 -12.17 8.72
CA ALA A 117 -0.31 -11.61 9.57
C ALA A 117 0.25 -10.30 8.98
N GLY A 118 0.56 -10.29 7.68
CA GLY A 118 0.96 -9.07 6.97
C GLY A 118 -0.10 -7.97 7.02
N SER A 119 -1.39 -8.32 6.93
CA SER A 119 -2.48 -7.34 7.07
C SER A 119 -2.54 -6.70 8.45
N ILE A 120 -2.27 -7.47 9.52
CA ILE A 120 -2.23 -6.95 10.88
C ILE A 120 -1.06 -5.97 11.03
N VAL A 121 0.12 -6.31 10.53
CA VAL A 121 1.29 -5.42 10.54
C VAL A 121 0.99 -4.11 9.80
N LEU A 122 0.40 -4.20 8.60
CA LEU A 122 0.00 -3.02 7.82
C LEU A 122 -1.05 -2.17 8.55
N LEU A 123 -2.00 -2.79 9.24
CA LEU A 123 -3.01 -2.09 10.02
C LEU A 123 -2.38 -1.36 11.22
N VAL A 124 -1.44 -2.00 11.93
CA VAL A 124 -0.70 -1.37 13.02
C VAL A 124 0.09 -0.15 12.51
N LEU A 125 0.74 -0.26 11.35
CA LEU A 125 1.43 0.87 10.73
C LEU A 125 0.46 1.98 10.30
N ALA A 126 -0.72 1.63 9.77
CA ALA A 126 -1.76 2.61 9.44
C ALA A 126 -2.27 3.35 10.68
N LEU A 127 -2.46 2.64 11.80
CA LEU A 127 -2.85 3.26 13.08
C LEU A 127 -1.74 4.13 13.66
N ALA A 128 -0.48 3.68 13.60
CA ALA A 128 0.67 4.46 14.06
C ALA A 128 0.82 5.76 13.26
N THR A 129 0.70 5.69 11.93
CA THR A 129 0.75 6.88 11.05
C THR A 129 -0.43 7.83 11.32
N ALA A 130 -1.64 7.30 11.53
CA ALA A 130 -2.79 8.12 11.94
C ALA A 130 -2.57 8.78 13.30
N ALA A 131 -2.02 8.08 14.29
CA ALA A 131 -1.73 8.62 15.62
C ALA A 131 -0.64 9.71 15.57
N ILE A 132 0.39 9.54 14.74
CA ILE A 132 1.43 10.55 14.51
C ILE A 132 0.82 11.79 13.83
N SER A 133 0.01 11.60 12.80
CA SER A 133 -0.72 12.68 12.12
C SER A 133 -1.60 13.44 13.12
N TRP A 134 -2.35 12.72 13.95
CA TRP A 134 -3.20 13.32 14.98
C TRP A 134 -2.40 14.10 16.03
N ARG A 135 -1.28 13.58 16.53
CA ARG A 135 -0.40 14.35 17.44
C ARG A 135 0.16 15.60 16.76
N MET A 136 0.53 15.50 15.49
CA MET A 136 0.98 16.66 14.71
C MET A 136 -0.14 17.67 14.48
N LEU A 137 -1.40 17.27 14.38
CA LEU A 137 -2.51 18.23 14.30
C LEU A 137 -2.87 18.81 15.67
N ALA A 138 -2.90 17.99 16.72
CA ALA A 138 -3.35 18.40 18.06
C ALA A 138 -2.37 19.31 18.83
N GLN A 139 -1.11 19.44 18.41
CA GLN A 139 -0.16 20.41 18.98
C GLN A 139 -0.35 21.84 18.43
N THR A 140 -1.53 22.17 17.90
CA THR A 140 -1.95 23.55 17.55
C THR A 140 -2.55 24.22 18.77
#